data_AF-A0A2G6HN56-F1
#
_entry.id   AF-A0A2G6HN56-F1
#
_cell.length_a   1.000
_cell.length_b   1.000
_cell.length_c   1.000
_cell.angle_alpha   90.00
_cell.angle_beta   90.00
_cell.angle_gamma   90.00
#
_symmetry.space_group_name_H-M   'P 1'
#
loop_
_entity.id
_entity.type
_entity.pdbx_description
1 polymer ?
#
loop_
_entity_poly.entity_id
_entity_poly.type
_entity_poly.pdbx_seq_one_letter_code
_entity_poly.pdbx_strand_id
1 'polypeptide(L)'
;MTLLDYYDYGDLRGKRVAVIGQSNLLGKPLAIACMNRGATVITANSDSDRERVREQCQQADIICSCTGVIHLIDDTYVRHDQSQIIIDAGFGHLDGKPVGDVDFEKVSPLVQAITPIP
;
A
#
# COMPACT_ATOMS: atom_id res chain seq x y z
N MET A 1 -1.09 0.82 11.76
CA MET A 1 -0.74 -0.40 12.53
C MET A 1 -1.96 -0.96 13.23
N THR A 2 -2.63 -0.21 14.10
CA THR A 2 -3.86 -0.66 14.80
C THR A 2 -4.93 -1.25 13.87
N LEU A 3 -5.11 -0.67 12.67
CA LEU A 3 -6.04 -1.20 11.68
C LEU A 3 -5.70 -2.65 11.27
N LEU A 4 -4.43 -2.95 11.04
CA LEU A 4 -4.00 -4.31 10.72
C LEU A 4 -4.24 -5.25 11.89
N ASP A 5 -3.98 -4.80 13.13
CA ASP A 5 -4.23 -5.62 14.33
C ASP A 5 -5.73 -5.94 14.49
N TYR A 6 -6.59 -4.96 14.24
CA TYR A 6 -8.04 -5.11 14.38
C TYR A 6 -8.63 -6.14 13.40
N TYR A 7 -8.08 -6.24 12.19
CA TYR A 7 -8.52 -7.18 11.16
C TYR A 7 -7.67 -8.47 11.12
N ASP A 8 -6.94 -8.80 12.20
CA ASP A 8 -6.10 -10.01 12.31
C ASP A 8 -4.98 -10.11 11.25
N TYR A 9 -4.56 -8.96 10.70
CA TYR A 9 -3.43 -8.82 9.77
C TYR A 9 -2.17 -8.26 10.45
N GLY A 10 -2.18 -8.14 11.79
CA GLY A 10 -1.13 -7.48 12.57
C GLY A 10 0.20 -8.24 12.69
N ASP A 11 0.22 -9.56 12.43
CA ASP A 11 1.45 -10.35 12.44
C ASP A 11 2.23 -10.19 11.14
N LEU A 12 3.22 -9.30 11.16
CA LEU A 12 4.03 -8.96 9.99
C LEU A 12 5.33 -9.75 9.91
N ARG A 13 5.61 -10.66 10.84
CA ARG A 13 6.89 -11.39 10.90
C ARG A 13 7.10 -12.21 9.63
N GLY A 14 8.21 -11.95 8.95
CA GLY A 14 8.57 -12.63 7.70
C GLY A 14 7.76 -12.19 6.46
N LYS A 15 6.73 -11.35 6.63
CA LYS A 15 5.98 -10.78 5.51
C LYS A 15 6.78 -9.69 4.80
N ARG A 16 6.55 -9.53 3.50
CA ARG A 16 7.07 -8.44 2.69
C ARG A 16 6.06 -7.28 2.68
N VAL A 17 6.49 -6.09 3.09
CA VAL A 17 5.66 -4.89 3.10
C VAL A 17 6.28 -3.84 2.18
N ALA A 18 5.57 -3.46 1.12
CA ALA A 18 5.94 -2.35 0.25
C ALA A 18 5.31 -1.06 0.76
N VAL A 19 6.12 -0.05 1.08
CA VAL A 19 5.68 1.29 1.50
C VAL A 19 6.03 2.28 0.39
N ILE A 20 4.99 2.78 -0.28
CA ILE A 20 5.13 3.68 -1.42
C ILE A 20 4.83 5.11 -0.96
N GLY A 21 5.86 5.95 -0.98
CA GLY A 21 5.85 7.27 -0.36
C GLY A 21 6.82 7.36 0.82
N GLN A 22 7.53 8.49 0.93
CA GLN A 22 8.62 8.68 1.90
C GLN A 22 8.45 9.92 2.77
N SER A 23 7.23 10.42 2.94
CA SER A 23 6.98 11.59 3.78
C SER A 23 7.44 11.34 5.22
N ASN A 24 7.92 12.39 5.89
CA ASN A 24 8.32 12.31 7.30
C ASN A 24 7.09 12.08 8.22
N LEU A 25 5.90 12.48 7.77
CA LEU A 25 4.66 12.34 8.54
C LEU A 25 4.12 10.91 8.50
N LEU A 26 4.28 10.19 7.39
CA LEU A 26 3.63 8.90 7.19
C LEU A 26 4.54 7.81 6.63
N GLY A 27 5.11 7.98 5.44
CA GLY A 27 5.83 6.89 4.76
C GLY A 27 7.02 6.34 5.54
N LYS A 28 7.93 7.21 6.01
CA LYS A 28 9.08 6.79 6.81
C LYS A 28 8.70 6.17 8.16
N PRO A 29 7.86 6.80 9.00
CA PRO A 29 7.46 6.18 10.27
C PRO A 29 6.68 4.88 10.06
N LEU A 30 5.90 4.75 8.98
CA LEU A 30 5.20 3.53 8.64
C LEU A 30 6.16 2.38 8.29
N ALA A 31 7.17 2.66 7.46
CA ALA A 31 8.21 1.68 7.14
C ALA A 31 8.96 1.19 8.39
N ILE A 32 9.33 2.10 9.29
CA ILE A 32 9.97 1.76 10.57
C ILE A 32 9.02 0.94 11.46
N ALA A 33 7.73 1.29 11.53
CA ALA A 33 6.75 0.56 12.31
C ALA A 33 6.55 -0.88 11.80
N CYS A 34 6.51 -1.08 10.48
CA CYS A 34 6.47 -2.42 9.86
C CYS A 34 7.73 -3.23 10.21
N MET A 35 8.92 -2.61 10.11
CA MET A 35 10.19 -3.26 10.44
C MET A 35 10.26 -3.67 11.92
N ASN A 36 9.78 -2.82 12.83
CA ASN A 36 9.68 -3.13 14.26
C ASN A 36 8.75 -4.32 14.55
N ARG A 37 7.84 -4.66 13.62
CA ARG A 37 6.97 -5.84 13.69
C ARG A 37 7.54 -7.08 12.98
N GLY A 38 8.80 -7.03 12.54
CA GLY A 38 9.50 -8.15 11.92
C GLY A 38 9.23 -8.33 10.43
N ALA A 39 8.68 -7.32 9.76
CA ALA A 39 8.50 -7.34 8.31
C ALA A 39 9.83 -7.15 7.56
N THR A 40 9.94 -7.75 6.38
CA THR A 40 10.87 -7.28 5.35
C THR A 40 10.23 -6.08 4.65
N VAL A 41 10.82 -4.90 4.77
CA VAL A 41 10.22 -3.66 4.27
C VAL A 41 10.94 -3.19 3.01
N ILE A 42 10.16 -2.90 1.97
CA ILE A 42 10.61 -2.29 0.72
C ILE A 42 10.03 -0.87 0.68
N THR A 43 10.86 0.14 0.43
CA THR A 43 10.41 1.53 0.33
C THR A 43 10.66 2.07 -1.06
N ALA A 44 9.70 2.82 -1.61
CA ALA A 44 9.83 3.51 -2.88
C ALA A 44 9.35 4.97 -2.79
N ASN A 45 9.86 5.81 -3.68
CA ASN A 45 9.56 7.24 -3.75
C ASN A 45 9.52 7.71 -5.23
N SER A 46 9.35 9.02 -5.43
CA SER A 46 9.27 9.63 -6.77
C SER A 46 10.51 9.44 -7.64
N ASP A 47 11.67 9.16 -7.03
CA ASP A 47 12.95 8.97 -7.73
C ASP A 47 13.20 7.50 -8.09
N SER A 48 12.32 6.60 -7.63
CA SER A 48 12.43 5.16 -7.87
C SER A 48 11.93 4.79 -9.27
N ASP A 49 12.61 3.85 -9.92
CA ASP A 49 12.18 3.33 -11.22
C ASP A 49 10.78 2.67 -11.14
N ARG A 50 9.87 3.09 -12.03
CA ARG A 50 8.46 2.70 -11.95
C ARG A 50 8.24 1.20 -12.18
N GLU A 51 8.99 0.59 -13.09
CA GLU A 51 8.86 -0.85 -13.36
C GLU A 51 9.34 -1.65 -12.15
N ARG A 52 10.48 -1.28 -11.58
CA ARG A 52 10.97 -1.87 -10.33
C ARG A 52 9.96 -1.75 -9.21
N VAL A 53 9.33 -0.58 -9.03
CA VAL A 53 8.30 -0.40 -8.00
C VAL A 53 7.12 -1.35 -8.19
N ARG A 54 6.61 -1.51 -9.42
CA ARG A 54 5.54 -2.47 -9.69
C ARG A 54 5.93 -3.91 -9.34
N GLU A 55 7.11 -4.34 -9.76
CA GLU A 55 7.63 -5.68 -9.44
C GLU A 55 7.68 -5.90 -7.93
N GLN A 56 8.16 -4.91 -7.17
CA GLN A 56 8.24 -5.00 -5.71
C GLN A 56 6.86 -5.01 -5.06
N CYS A 57 5.91 -4.22 -5.55
CA CYS A 57 4.52 -4.24 -5.09
C CYS A 57 3.88 -5.62 -5.31
N GLN A 58 4.06 -6.23 -6.49
CA GLN A 58 3.55 -7.57 -6.79
C GLN A 58 4.18 -8.66 -5.89
N GLN A 59 5.42 -8.45 -5.43
CA GLN A 59 6.10 -9.38 -4.52
C GLN A 59 5.75 -9.16 -3.04
N ALA A 60 5.04 -8.08 -2.68
CA ALA A 60 4.71 -7.76 -1.30
C ALA A 60 3.46 -8.50 -0.82
N ASP A 61 3.40 -8.89 0.44
CA ASP A 61 2.15 -9.38 1.05
C ASP A 61 1.21 -8.21 1.37
N ILE A 62 1.79 -7.07 1.73
CA ILE A 62 1.06 -5.84 2.07
C ILE A 62 1.65 -4.67 1.28
N ILE A 63 0.80 -3.87 0.65
CA ILE A 63 1.17 -2.59 0.04
C ILE A 63 0.56 -1.47 0.87
N CYS A 64 1.39 -0.52 1.30
CA CYS A 64 0.96 0.71 1.95
C CYS A 64 1.25 1.90 1.02
N SER A 65 0.23 2.58 0.51
CA SER A 65 0.38 3.79 -0.30
C SER A 65 0.18 5.05 0.53
N CYS A 66 1.10 6.00 0.40
CA CYS A 66 1.09 7.30 1.07
C CYS A 66 1.77 8.38 0.22
N THR A 67 1.43 8.40 -1.07
CA THR A 67 2.03 9.23 -2.13
C THR A 67 1.29 10.54 -2.36
N GLY A 68 -0.03 10.58 -2.12
CA GLY A 68 -0.88 11.73 -2.46
C GLY A 68 -1.10 11.88 -3.97
N VAL A 69 -0.87 10.82 -4.75
CA VAL A 69 -1.06 10.80 -6.21
C VAL A 69 -2.25 9.91 -6.51
N ILE A 70 -3.35 10.53 -6.94
CA ILE A 70 -4.62 9.86 -7.23
C ILE A 70 -4.40 8.71 -8.21
N HIS A 71 -4.86 7.52 -7.83
CA HIS A 71 -4.86 6.30 -8.65
C HIS A 71 -3.47 5.90 -9.20
N LEU A 72 -2.39 6.24 -8.50
CA LEU A 72 -1.05 5.79 -8.85
C LEU A 72 -0.94 4.25 -8.84
N ILE A 73 -1.56 3.62 -7.85
CA ILE A 73 -1.57 2.16 -7.69
C ILE A 73 -2.81 1.63 -8.40
N ASP A 74 -2.61 1.06 -9.58
CA ASP A 74 -3.64 0.40 -10.39
C ASP A 74 -3.49 -1.14 -10.34
N ASP A 75 -4.26 -1.86 -11.15
CA ASP A 75 -4.25 -3.31 -11.26
C ASP A 75 -2.89 -3.89 -11.69
N THR A 76 -1.99 -3.08 -12.26
CA THR A 76 -0.65 -3.52 -12.66
C THR A 76 0.32 -3.61 -11.48
N TYR A 77 0.00 -3.02 -10.33
CA TYR A 77 0.86 -3.04 -9.14
C TYR A 77 0.56 -4.22 -8.19
N VAL A 78 -0.54 -4.94 -8.40
CA VAL A 78 -1.02 -5.97 -7.46
C VAL A 78 -0.97 -7.37 -8.08
N ARG A 79 -0.98 -8.40 -7.23
CA ARG A 79 -1.20 -9.79 -7.61
C ARG A 79 -2.69 -10.03 -7.82
N HIS A 80 -3.00 -10.87 -8.79
CA HIS A 80 -4.37 -11.23 -9.15
C HIS A 80 -4.72 -12.61 -8.58
N ASP A 81 -4.44 -12.81 -7.28
CA ASP A 81 -4.58 -14.09 -6.59
C ASP A 81 -5.32 -13.99 -5.24
N GLN A 82 -5.91 -12.84 -4.93
CA GLN A 82 -6.63 -12.55 -3.68
C GLN A 82 -5.83 -12.85 -2.40
N SER A 83 -4.51 -12.67 -2.43
CA SER A 83 -3.62 -12.88 -1.26
C SER A 83 -2.99 -11.61 -0.69
N GLN A 84 -3.09 -10.48 -1.40
CA GLN A 84 -2.48 -9.21 -0.98
C GLN A 84 -3.43 -8.35 -0.14
N ILE A 85 -2.86 -7.56 0.77
CA ILE A 85 -3.59 -6.55 1.54
C ILE A 85 -3.09 -5.16 1.12
N ILE A 86 -4.01 -4.23 0.89
CA ILE A 86 -3.71 -2.86 0.48
C ILE A 86 -4.17 -1.88 1.56
N ILE A 87 -3.25 -1.02 1.99
CA ILE A 87 -3.51 0.12 2.87
C ILE A 87 -3.32 1.39 2.04
N ASP A 88 -4.41 2.02 1.65
CA ASP A 88 -4.45 3.32 1.01
C ASP A 88 -4.58 4.40 2.08
N ALA A 89 -3.52 5.20 2.24
CA ALA A 89 -3.52 6.38 3.09
C ALA A 89 -3.46 7.69 2.27
N GLY A 90 -3.67 7.58 0.96
CA GLY A 90 -3.89 8.70 0.06
C GLY A 90 -5.27 9.32 0.28
N PHE A 91 -5.36 10.62 0.04
CA PHE A 91 -6.63 11.33 0.05
C PHE A 91 -6.58 12.48 -0.95
N GLY A 92 -7.54 12.49 -1.85
CA GLY A 92 -7.70 13.48 -2.90
C GLY A 92 -9.15 13.56 -3.34
N HIS A 93 -9.42 14.39 -4.35
CA HIS A 93 -10.74 14.48 -4.96
C HIS A 93 -10.62 14.34 -6.48
N LEU A 94 -11.46 13.51 -7.07
CA LEU A 94 -11.63 13.37 -8.51
C LEU A 94 -13.12 13.54 -8.82
N ASP A 95 -13.44 14.48 -9.70
CA ASP A 95 -14.83 14.81 -10.08
C ASP A 95 -15.75 15.06 -8.88
N GLY A 96 -15.23 15.72 -7.83
CA GLY A 96 -15.95 16.03 -6.61
C GLY A 96 -16.14 14.85 -5.65
N LYS A 97 -15.60 13.66 -5.96
CA LYS A 97 -15.63 12.49 -5.08
C LYS A 97 -14.29 12.30 -4.37
N PRO A 98 -14.29 11.93 -3.08
CA PRO A 98 -13.08 11.52 -2.38
C PRO A 98 -12.52 10.26 -3.01
N VAL A 99 -11.21 10.25 -3.28
CA VAL A 99 -10.46 9.12 -3.84
C VAL A 99 -9.07 9.04 -3.20
N GLY A 100 -8.47 7.86 -3.22
CA GLY A 100 -7.15 7.62 -2.66
C GLY A 100 -6.04 7.55 -3.69
N ASP A 101 -4.89 7.04 -3.25
CA ASP A 101 -3.77 6.74 -4.14
C ASP A 101 -4.03 5.50 -5.00
N VAL A 102 -4.96 4.64 -4.60
CA VAL A 102 -5.26 3.36 -5.24
C VAL A 102 -6.53 3.48 -6.10
N ASP A 103 -6.51 2.93 -7.31
CA ASP A 103 -7.70 2.76 -8.15
C ASP A 103 -8.57 1.64 -7.57
N PHE A 104 -9.39 1.99 -6.56
CA PHE A 104 -10.15 1.03 -5.74
C PHE A 104 -11.02 0.07 -6.57
N GLU A 105 -11.69 0.59 -7.61
CA GLU A 105 -12.59 -0.21 -8.46
C GLU A 105 -11.84 -1.30 -9.23
N LYS A 106 -10.62 -1.02 -9.69
CA LYS A 106 -9.79 -2.01 -10.38
C LYS A 106 -9.08 -2.97 -9.44
N VAL A 107 -8.66 -2.49 -8.27
CA VAL A 107 -7.80 -3.25 -7.36
C VAL A 107 -8.61 -4.11 -6.39
N SER A 108 -9.75 -3.64 -5.87
CA SER A 108 -10.55 -4.36 -4.88
C SER A 108 -10.96 -5.79 -5.26
N PRO A 109 -11.32 -6.13 -6.53
CA PRO A 109 -11.66 -7.52 -6.87
C PRO A 109 -10.45 -8.46 -6.89
N LEU A 110 -9.22 -7.94 -6.95
CA LEU A 110 -7.98 -8.70 -7.18
C LEU A 110 -7.26 -9.09 -5.89
N VAL A 111 -7.53 -8.36 -4.81
CA VAL A 111 -6.78 -8.43 -3.54
C VAL A 111 -7.62 -9.05 -2.42
N GLN A 112 -6.98 -9.48 -1.34
CA GLN A 112 -7.64 -10.05 -0.17
C GLN A 112 -8.45 -8.99 0.58
N ALA A 113 -7.84 -7.82 0.79
CA ALA A 113 -8.43 -6.70 1.50
C ALA A 113 -7.82 -5.38 1.03
N ILE A 114 -8.63 -4.31 1.04
CA ILE A 114 -8.21 -2.95 0.70
C ILE A 114 -8.98 -1.95 1.57
N THR A 115 -8.31 -0.89 2.02
CA THR A 115 -8.99 0.21 2.72
C THR A 115 -9.74 1.09 1.71
N PRO A 116 -11.06 1.30 1.87
CA PRO A 116 -11.81 2.23 1.02
C PRO A 116 -11.41 3.68 1.29
N ILE A 117 -11.77 4.59 0.36
CA ILE A 117 -11.66 6.04 0.56
C ILE A 117 -13.01 6.72 0.20
N PRO A 118 -13.62 7.45 1.15
CA PRO A 118 -13.36 7.41 2.59
C PRO A 118 -13.61 6.01 3.17
#